data_AF-A0A7S8E558-F1
#
_entry.id   AF-A0A7S8E558-F1
#
_cell.length_a   1.000
_cell.length_b   1.000
_cell.length_c   1.000
_cell.angle_alpha   90.00
_cell.angle_beta   90.00
_cell.angle_gamma   90.00
#
_symmetry.space_group_name_H-M   'P 1'
#
loop_
_entity.id
_entity.type
_entity.pdbx_description
1 polymer ?
#
loop_
_entity_poly.entity_id
_entity_poly.type
_entity_poly.pdbx_seq_one_letter_code
_entity_poly.pdbx_strand_id
1 'polypeptide(L)'
;MIRYCAIALLCLCAACTSSQTASPTPSASVTMNHPSIGTIIYSDTIYVAGTADGLPASRFQVRATTGDDQVIAEGIIQPQDGTWNSQLPHHYEGDPTEITISAFAPDSGEEYDITSAVLSPVENRPEGTYGLILQPTEGDTAGGEQVPLFGIISGVEADELTITLTMSSGDTSTQTIPIDYPNRMDEIPWQADLVTSEQTGPATISLSYTDSDGTINLLDEVSIVLTAIAG
;
A
#
# COMPACT_ATOMS: atom_id res chain seq x y z
N MET A 1 -82.90 -31.10 41.74
CA MET A 1 -82.14 -32.07 40.91
C MET A 1 -81.17 -31.25 40.08
N ILE A 2 -79.89 -31.16 40.47
CA ILE A 2 -78.82 -32.11 40.09
C ILE A 2 -78.47 -31.94 38.59
N ARG A 3 -77.31 -31.30 38.30
CA ARG A 3 -76.11 -31.87 37.61
C ARG A 3 -75.41 -30.99 36.52
N TYR A 4 -74.07 -30.97 36.69
CA TYR A 4 -72.95 -30.77 35.73
C TYR A 4 -72.74 -29.37 35.12
N CYS A 5 -71.66 -28.63 35.37
CA CYS A 5 -70.21 -28.92 35.45
C CYS A 5 -69.61 -29.32 34.08
N ALA A 6 -69.00 -28.34 33.39
CA ALA A 6 -67.95 -28.57 32.40
C ALA A 6 -66.98 -27.38 32.45
N ILE A 7 -65.84 -27.64 33.09
CA ILE A 7 -64.65 -26.78 33.16
C ILE A 7 -63.98 -26.81 31.79
N ALA A 8 -63.89 -25.66 31.12
CA ALA A 8 -63.05 -25.50 29.94
C ALA A 8 -61.69 -24.94 30.38
N LEU A 9 -60.69 -25.83 30.40
CA LEU A 9 -59.30 -25.55 30.73
C LEU A 9 -58.65 -24.83 29.54
N LEU A 10 -58.32 -23.55 29.71
CA LEU A 10 -57.62 -22.74 28.72
C LEU A 10 -56.11 -23.07 28.78
N CYS A 11 -55.61 -23.90 27.86
CA CYS A 11 -54.17 -24.11 27.66
C CYS A 11 -53.58 -22.96 26.84
N LEU A 12 -53.00 -21.97 27.53
CA LEU A 12 -52.13 -20.96 26.91
C LEU A 12 -50.81 -21.63 26.52
N CYS A 13 -50.65 -21.93 25.24
CA CYS A 13 -49.37 -22.29 24.65
C CYS A 13 -48.52 -21.01 24.52
N ALA A 14 -47.49 -20.88 25.35
CA ALA A 14 -46.45 -19.88 25.16
C ALA A 14 -45.64 -20.27 23.91
N ALA A 15 -45.88 -19.59 22.78
CA ALA A 15 -45.00 -19.66 21.64
C ALA A 15 -43.72 -18.88 21.96
N CYS A 16 -42.63 -19.61 22.23
CA CYS A 16 -41.29 -19.03 22.19
C CYS A 16 -41.00 -18.59 20.75
N THR A 17 -41.14 -17.30 20.47
CA THR A 17 -40.57 -16.68 19.28
C THR A 17 -39.05 -16.73 19.39
N SER A 18 -38.43 -17.64 18.65
CA SER A 18 -37.00 -17.62 18.42
C SER A 18 -36.66 -16.36 17.62
N SER A 19 -36.20 -15.31 18.30
CA SER A 19 -35.56 -14.18 17.64
C SER A 19 -34.30 -14.71 16.94
N GLN A 20 -34.36 -14.83 15.61
CA GLN A 20 -33.14 -14.99 14.81
C GLN A 20 -32.35 -13.70 14.96
N THR A 21 -31.27 -13.74 15.72
CA THR A 21 -30.24 -12.71 15.70
C THR A 21 -29.67 -12.73 14.28
N ALA A 22 -29.99 -11.72 13.47
CA ALA A 22 -29.33 -11.52 12.18
C ALA A 22 -27.83 -11.47 12.46
N SER A 23 -27.08 -12.46 11.95
CA SER A 23 -25.64 -12.34 11.87
C SER A 23 -25.37 -11.12 10.99
N PRO A 24 -24.53 -10.16 11.41
CA PRO A 24 -24.25 -8.99 10.59
C PRO A 24 -23.73 -9.51 9.24
N THR A 25 -24.41 -9.12 8.15
CA THR A 25 -23.87 -9.35 6.81
C THR A 25 -22.49 -8.71 6.78
N PRO A 26 -21.42 -9.45 6.44
CA PRO A 26 -20.10 -8.83 6.30
C PRO A 26 -20.22 -7.66 5.32
N SER A 27 -19.76 -6.47 5.74
CA SER A 27 -19.70 -5.30 4.88
C SER A 27 -18.66 -5.55 3.80
N ALA A 28 -19.03 -5.36 2.54
CA ALA A 28 -18.10 -5.40 1.43
C ALA A 28 -16.97 -4.37 1.65
N SER A 29 -15.74 -4.75 1.33
CA SER A 29 -14.58 -3.86 1.41
C SER A 29 -13.60 -4.13 0.28
N VAL A 30 -12.94 -3.07 -0.16
CA VAL A 30 -11.78 -3.10 -1.04
C VAL A 30 -10.73 -2.22 -0.37
N THR A 31 -9.47 -2.64 -0.42
CA THR A 31 -8.33 -1.81 -0.03
C THR A 31 -7.34 -1.80 -1.18
N MET A 32 -6.84 -0.62 -1.51
CA MET A 32 -5.86 -0.36 -2.56
C MET A 32 -4.51 -0.07 -1.93
N ASN A 33 -3.55 -0.96 -2.17
CA ASN A 33 -2.18 -0.83 -1.68
C ASN A 33 -1.25 -0.17 -2.71
N HIS A 34 -1.60 -0.29 -4.00
CA HIS A 34 -0.88 0.32 -5.11
C HIS A 34 -1.81 1.14 -6.03
N PRO A 35 -1.35 2.28 -6.54
CA PRO A 35 -0.05 2.91 -6.24
C PRO A 35 -0.01 3.44 -4.80
N SER A 36 1.18 3.44 -4.22
CA SER A 36 1.40 4.07 -2.91
C SER A 36 1.38 5.58 -3.06
N ILE A 37 0.88 6.29 -2.05
CA ILE A 37 0.84 7.76 -2.06
C ILE A 37 2.24 8.32 -2.31
N GLY A 38 2.37 9.23 -3.28
CA GLY A 38 3.66 9.80 -3.71
C GLY A 38 4.30 9.09 -4.91
N THR A 39 3.67 8.05 -5.44
CA THR A 39 4.11 7.42 -6.71
C THR A 39 4.00 8.40 -7.87
N ILE A 40 5.03 8.45 -8.72
CA ILE A 40 5.00 9.12 -10.03
C ILE A 40 5.01 8.06 -11.12
N ILE A 41 3.95 8.01 -11.89
CA ILE A 41 3.73 7.05 -12.97
C ILE A 41 4.24 7.67 -14.27
N TYR A 42 5.21 7.01 -14.90
CA TYR A 42 5.76 7.34 -16.22
C TYR A 42 5.39 6.30 -17.28
N SER A 43 5.02 5.09 -16.84
CA SER A 43 4.57 4.01 -17.70
C SER A 43 3.26 4.35 -18.43
N ASP A 44 2.90 3.55 -19.42
CA ASP A 44 1.66 3.66 -20.21
C ASP A 44 0.44 2.98 -19.53
N THR A 45 0.67 2.40 -18.37
CA THR A 45 -0.35 1.72 -17.57
C THR A 45 -0.28 2.17 -16.11
N ILE A 46 -1.43 2.30 -15.48
CA ILE A 46 -1.52 2.52 -14.03
C ILE A 46 -1.61 1.13 -13.38
N TYR A 47 -0.57 0.73 -12.65
CA TYR A 47 -0.62 -0.48 -11.83
C TYR A 47 -1.41 -0.22 -10.55
N VAL A 48 -2.45 -1.02 -10.36
CA VAL A 48 -3.30 -1.01 -9.17
C VAL A 48 -3.34 -2.40 -8.54
N ALA A 49 -3.27 -2.48 -7.22
CA ALA A 49 -3.34 -3.74 -6.51
C ALA A 49 -3.80 -3.57 -5.07
N GLY A 50 -4.30 -4.64 -4.46
CA GLY A 50 -4.70 -4.65 -3.06
C GLY A 50 -5.51 -5.87 -2.66
N THR A 51 -6.41 -5.69 -1.69
CA THR A 51 -7.26 -6.76 -1.13
C THR A 51 -8.74 -6.43 -1.28
N ALA A 52 -9.59 -7.45 -1.19
CA ALA A 52 -11.04 -7.27 -1.21
C ALA A 52 -11.74 -8.40 -0.45
N ASP A 53 -12.84 -8.07 0.23
CA ASP A 53 -13.65 -9.03 0.98
C ASP A 53 -15.15 -8.70 0.87
N GLY A 54 -16.01 -9.72 0.95
CA GLY A 54 -17.46 -9.55 1.04
C GLY A 54 -18.13 -8.88 -0.17
N LEU A 55 -17.53 -8.90 -1.37
CA LEU A 55 -18.07 -8.21 -2.55
C LEU A 55 -19.41 -8.81 -3.04
N PRO A 56 -20.50 -8.02 -3.18
CA PRO A 56 -21.82 -8.53 -3.56
C PRO A 56 -21.88 -9.17 -4.96
N ALA A 57 -21.07 -8.66 -5.88
CA ALA A 57 -20.99 -9.13 -7.27
C ALA A 57 -19.68 -9.88 -7.58
N SER A 58 -18.89 -10.21 -6.55
CA SER A 58 -17.53 -10.77 -6.69
C SER A 58 -16.61 -9.96 -7.61
N ARG A 59 -16.93 -8.67 -7.79
CA ARG A 59 -16.23 -7.73 -8.66
C ARG A 59 -16.44 -6.31 -8.17
N PHE A 60 -15.54 -5.42 -8.55
CA PHE A 60 -15.64 -3.98 -8.35
C PHE A 60 -15.08 -3.25 -9.57
N GLN A 61 -15.29 -1.95 -9.65
CA GLN A 61 -14.70 -1.11 -10.70
C GLN A 61 -13.59 -0.26 -10.10
N VAL A 62 -12.50 -0.10 -10.86
CA VAL A 62 -11.45 0.90 -10.58
C VAL A 62 -11.50 1.94 -11.67
N ARG A 63 -11.33 3.21 -11.29
CA ARG A 63 -11.27 4.35 -12.21
C ARG A 63 -10.17 5.30 -11.77
N ALA A 64 -9.36 5.73 -12.73
CA ALA A 64 -8.44 6.84 -12.57
C ALA A 64 -9.03 8.09 -13.23
N THR A 65 -9.07 9.19 -12.48
CA THR A 65 -9.53 10.50 -12.94
C THR A 65 -8.48 11.57 -12.69
N THR A 66 -8.41 12.54 -13.57
CA THR A 66 -7.61 13.77 -13.38
C THR A 66 -8.35 14.75 -12.45
N GLY A 67 -7.66 15.83 -12.03
CA GLY A 67 -8.25 16.86 -11.17
C GLY A 67 -9.42 17.68 -11.76
N ASP A 68 -9.73 17.50 -13.04
CA ASP A 68 -10.91 18.04 -13.73
C ASP A 68 -12.01 16.98 -13.98
N ASP A 69 -11.95 15.86 -13.24
CA ASP A 69 -12.87 14.73 -13.30
C ASP A 69 -12.91 13.98 -14.64
N GLN A 70 -11.91 14.18 -15.53
CA GLN A 70 -11.79 13.38 -16.75
C GLN A 70 -11.33 11.97 -16.40
N VAL A 71 -12.09 10.96 -16.86
CA VAL A 71 -11.69 9.56 -16.77
C VAL A 71 -10.59 9.26 -17.78
N ILE A 72 -9.44 8.81 -17.30
CA ILE A 72 -8.28 8.49 -18.15
C ILE A 72 -7.99 6.99 -18.23
N ALA A 73 -8.46 6.21 -17.25
CA ALA A 73 -8.39 4.76 -17.25
C ALA A 73 -9.53 4.18 -16.39
N GLU A 74 -10.05 3.02 -16.77
CA GLU A 74 -11.03 2.28 -15.97
C GLU A 74 -10.97 0.77 -16.23
N GLY A 75 -11.39 -0.03 -15.26
CA GLY A 75 -11.43 -1.48 -15.39
C GLY A 75 -12.36 -2.14 -14.38
N ILE A 76 -12.90 -3.31 -14.74
CA ILE A 76 -13.66 -4.17 -13.84
C ILE A 76 -12.73 -5.25 -13.31
N ILE A 77 -12.60 -5.31 -11.99
CA ILE A 77 -11.68 -6.20 -11.29
C ILE A 77 -12.46 -7.33 -10.63
N GLN A 78 -11.96 -8.56 -10.77
CA GLN A 78 -12.45 -9.74 -10.06
C GLN A 78 -11.33 -10.26 -9.15
N PRO A 79 -11.43 -10.07 -7.82
CA PRO A 79 -10.44 -10.58 -6.89
C PRO A 79 -10.28 -12.11 -6.99
N GLN A 80 -9.07 -12.57 -6.73
CA GLN A 80 -8.71 -13.98 -6.61
C GLN A 80 -8.16 -14.21 -5.21
N ASP A 81 -8.83 -15.09 -4.46
CA ASP A 81 -8.46 -15.45 -3.08
C ASP A 81 -8.25 -14.23 -2.15
N GLY A 82 -9.12 -13.23 -2.29
CA GLY A 82 -9.10 -12.01 -1.46
C GLY A 82 -8.06 -10.97 -1.88
N THR A 83 -7.29 -11.23 -2.92
CA THR A 83 -6.29 -10.30 -3.48
C THR A 83 -6.64 -9.91 -4.92
N TRP A 84 -6.10 -8.79 -5.40
CA TRP A 84 -6.29 -8.37 -6.77
C TRP A 84 -5.14 -7.49 -7.25
N ASN A 85 -4.91 -7.50 -8.56
CA ASN A 85 -4.04 -6.54 -9.24
C ASN A 85 -4.52 -6.35 -10.69
N SER A 86 -4.17 -5.22 -11.29
CA SER A 86 -4.44 -4.91 -12.69
C SER A 86 -3.48 -3.84 -13.19
N GLN A 87 -3.18 -3.89 -14.49
CA GLN A 87 -2.57 -2.78 -15.21
C GLN A 87 -3.67 -2.11 -16.03
N LEU A 88 -3.94 -0.84 -15.77
CA LEU A 88 -4.97 -0.08 -16.46
C LEU A 88 -4.30 0.82 -17.51
N PRO A 89 -4.41 0.52 -18.81
CA PRO A 89 -3.88 1.40 -19.84
C PRO A 89 -4.53 2.77 -19.73
N HIS A 90 -3.72 3.82 -19.81
CA HIS A 90 -4.22 5.20 -19.94
C HIS A 90 -3.80 5.79 -21.27
N HIS A 91 -4.49 6.85 -21.68
CA HIS A 91 -4.21 7.61 -22.90
C HIS A 91 -3.91 9.07 -22.59
N TYR A 92 -3.39 9.34 -21.39
CA TYR A 92 -3.02 10.69 -20.97
C TYR A 92 -1.73 11.13 -21.66
N GLU A 93 -1.79 12.24 -22.39
CA GLU A 93 -0.66 12.86 -23.11
C GLU A 93 -0.42 14.32 -22.65
N GLY A 94 -1.01 14.73 -21.52
CA GLY A 94 -0.93 16.09 -21.00
C GLY A 94 0.30 16.36 -20.15
N ASP A 95 0.39 17.58 -19.62
CA ASP A 95 1.41 17.96 -18.63
C ASP A 95 1.28 17.10 -17.35
N PRO A 96 2.34 16.96 -16.52
CA PRO A 96 2.24 16.22 -15.27
C PRO A 96 1.04 16.66 -14.42
N THR A 97 0.24 15.70 -13.97
CA THR A 97 -1.00 15.97 -13.25
C THR A 97 -1.23 14.98 -12.12
N GLU A 98 -1.87 15.42 -11.05
CA GLU A 98 -2.35 14.51 -10.02
C GLU A 98 -3.59 13.76 -10.53
N ILE A 99 -3.61 12.46 -10.28
CA ILE A 99 -4.73 11.58 -10.57
C ILE A 99 -5.29 10.98 -9.29
N THR A 100 -6.60 10.87 -9.24
CA THR A 100 -7.34 10.17 -8.20
C THR A 100 -7.71 8.80 -8.73
N ILE A 101 -7.46 7.76 -7.94
CA ILE A 101 -7.78 6.38 -8.30
C ILE A 101 -8.77 5.85 -7.26
N SER A 102 -10.02 5.65 -7.68
CA SER A 102 -11.09 5.18 -6.81
C SER A 102 -11.52 3.77 -7.16
N ALA A 103 -11.82 2.96 -6.15
CA ALA A 103 -12.49 1.68 -6.25
C ALA A 103 -13.95 1.81 -5.82
N PHE A 104 -14.89 1.28 -6.60
CA PHE A 104 -16.31 1.43 -6.32
C PHE A 104 -17.15 0.21 -6.71
N ALA A 105 -18.32 0.10 -6.08
CA ALA A 105 -19.35 -0.87 -6.41
C ALA A 105 -19.91 -0.57 -7.81
N PRO A 106 -19.94 -1.54 -8.74
CA PRO A 106 -20.31 -1.28 -10.14
C PRO A 106 -21.78 -0.92 -10.31
N ASP A 107 -22.64 -1.40 -9.41
CA ASP A 107 -24.10 -1.24 -9.53
C ASP A 107 -24.65 -0.07 -8.69
N SER A 108 -24.03 0.25 -7.54
CA SER A 108 -24.47 1.34 -6.67
C SER A 108 -23.62 2.61 -6.80
N GLY A 109 -22.39 2.51 -7.32
CA GLY A 109 -21.43 3.61 -7.34
C GLY A 109 -20.88 3.98 -5.96
N GLU A 110 -21.13 3.17 -4.93
CA GLU A 110 -20.55 3.35 -3.60
C GLU A 110 -19.03 3.21 -3.68
N GLU A 111 -18.29 4.20 -3.18
CA GLU A 111 -16.83 4.17 -3.10
C GLU A 111 -16.38 3.25 -1.96
N TYR A 112 -15.49 2.33 -2.28
CA TYR A 112 -14.85 1.44 -1.32
C TYR A 112 -13.53 2.00 -0.81
N ASP A 113 -12.71 2.55 -1.73
CA ASP A 113 -11.39 3.08 -1.40
C ASP A 113 -10.91 4.10 -2.44
N ILE A 114 -9.93 4.91 -2.06
CA ILE A 114 -9.36 5.98 -2.86
C ILE A 114 -7.87 6.17 -2.57
N THR A 115 -7.07 6.37 -3.62
CA THR A 115 -5.65 6.76 -3.51
C THR A 115 -5.33 7.81 -4.58
N SER A 116 -4.12 8.37 -4.53
CA SER A 116 -3.63 9.29 -5.56
C SER A 116 -2.21 8.96 -6.00
N ALA A 117 -1.89 9.40 -7.21
CA ALA A 117 -0.57 9.35 -7.80
C ALA A 117 -0.37 10.56 -8.72
N VAL A 118 0.87 10.81 -9.12
CA VAL A 118 1.16 11.77 -10.19
C VAL A 118 1.33 10.99 -11.48
N LEU A 119 0.63 11.40 -12.53
CA LEU A 119 0.85 10.89 -13.88
C LEU A 119 1.72 11.89 -14.64
N SER A 120 2.82 11.41 -15.22
CA SER A 120 3.80 12.24 -15.92
C SER A 120 4.23 11.58 -17.23
N PRO A 121 4.37 12.33 -18.33
CA PRO A 121 4.91 11.78 -19.58
C PRO A 121 6.29 11.15 -19.39
N VAL A 122 6.56 10.09 -20.15
CA VAL A 122 7.84 9.34 -20.09
C VAL A 122 9.05 10.23 -20.38
N GLU A 123 8.88 11.29 -21.15
CA GLU A 123 9.92 12.28 -21.47
C GLU A 123 10.40 13.07 -20.25
N ASN A 124 9.59 13.12 -19.19
CA ASN A 124 9.95 13.76 -17.92
C ASN A 124 10.64 12.80 -16.95
N ARG A 125 10.74 11.51 -17.29
CA ARG A 125 11.40 10.52 -16.45
C ARG A 125 12.91 10.79 -16.43
N PRO A 126 13.56 10.88 -15.26
CA PRO A 126 15.02 10.92 -15.18
C PRO A 126 15.66 9.72 -15.87
N GLU A 127 16.80 9.91 -16.52
CA GLU A 127 17.51 8.82 -17.19
C GLU A 127 18.12 7.83 -16.17
N GLY A 128 18.08 6.54 -16.50
CA GLY A 128 18.74 5.48 -15.74
C GLY A 128 17.94 4.93 -14.55
N THR A 129 18.68 4.32 -13.64
CA THR A 129 18.21 3.73 -12.37
C THR A 129 18.68 4.63 -11.23
N TYR A 130 17.78 4.97 -10.32
CA TYR A 130 18.11 5.80 -9.16
C TYR A 130 17.26 5.40 -7.95
N GLY A 131 17.76 5.78 -6.79
CA GLY A 131 17.04 5.70 -5.53
C GLY A 131 17.63 6.71 -4.58
N LEU A 132 16.80 7.24 -3.68
CA LEU A 132 17.19 8.28 -2.74
C LEU A 132 16.67 7.94 -1.35
N ILE A 133 17.47 8.25 -0.33
CA ILE A 133 17.06 8.35 1.06
C ILE A 133 16.66 9.80 1.29
N LEU A 134 15.36 10.04 1.49
CA LEU A 134 14.82 11.37 1.74
C LEU A 134 14.82 11.71 3.23
N GLN A 135 14.71 10.69 4.08
CA GLN A 135 14.88 10.78 5.53
C GLN A 135 15.58 9.52 6.04
N PRO A 136 16.55 9.65 6.97
CA PRO A 136 17.12 10.89 7.48
C PRO A 136 17.97 11.62 6.43
N THR A 137 18.38 12.85 6.74
CA THR A 137 19.27 13.69 5.92
C THR A 137 20.67 13.80 6.52
N GLU A 138 21.62 14.31 5.73
CA GLU A 138 23.03 14.38 6.10
C GLU A 138 23.25 15.16 7.41
N GLY A 139 23.91 14.50 8.38
CA GLY A 139 24.20 15.05 9.69
C GLY A 139 23.06 14.95 10.70
N ASP A 140 21.92 14.36 10.33
CA ASP A 140 20.81 14.17 11.26
C ASP A 140 21.22 13.31 12.45
N THR A 141 20.59 13.62 13.59
CA THR A 141 20.74 12.83 14.81
C THR A 141 19.51 11.97 14.98
N ALA A 142 19.71 10.66 15.07
CA ALA A 142 18.65 9.70 15.35
C ALA A 142 18.94 8.99 16.67
N GLY A 143 17.89 8.62 17.40
CA GLY A 143 18.00 7.85 18.63
C GLY A 143 16.83 6.87 18.71
N GLY A 144 16.98 5.81 19.49
CA GLY A 144 16.00 4.72 19.52
C GLY A 144 16.58 3.38 19.12
N GLU A 145 15.74 2.35 19.24
CA GLU A 145 16.03 1.00 18.77
C GLU A 145 15.94 0.88 17.24
N GLN A 146 15.25 1.84 16.60
CA GLN A 146 15.00 1.88 15.16
C GLN A 146 15.10 3.32 14.64
N VAL A 147 15.54 3.48 13.40
CA VAL A 147 15.51 4.75 12.65
C VAL A 147 14.52 4.59 11.50
N PRO A 148 13.44 5.40 11.45
CA PRO A 148 12.54 5.39 10.31
C PRO A 148 13.25 5.97 9.08
N LEU A 149 13.20 5.24 7.99
CA LEU A 149 13.75 5.60 6.70
C LEU A 149 12.61 5.78 5.71
N PHE A 150 12.72 6.81 4.89
CA PHE A 150 11.81 7.09 3.81
C PHE A 150 12.60 7.52 2.57
N GLY A 151 12.15 7.08 1.41
CA GLY A 151 12.79 7.43 0.16
C GLY A 151 11.96 7.09 -1.06
N ILE A 152 12.60 7.21 -2.22
CA ILE A 152 12.04 6.87 -3.53
C ILE A 152 13.01 6.01 -4.32
N ILE A 153 12.50 5.21 -5.25
CA ILE A 153 13.29 4.48 -6.25
C ILE A 153 12.63 4.52 -7.63
N SER A 154 13.43 4.40 -8.68
CA SER A 154 12.97 4.14 -10.06
C SER A 154 14.02 3.38 -10.85
N GLY A 155 13.57 2.53 -11.78
CA GLY A 155 14.39 1.78 -12.72
C GLY A 155 15.18 0.64 -12.11
N VAL A 156 14.82 0.19 -10.89
CA VAL A 156 15.51 -0.91 -10.20
C VAL A 156 14.99 -2.25 -10.71
N GLU A 157 15.84 -3.00 -11.42
CA GLU A 157 15.57 -4.34 -11.94
C GLU A 157 15.94 -5.42 -10.90
N ALA A 158 15.43 -5.27 -9.68
CA ALA A 158 15.58 -6.23 -8.59
C ALA A 158 14.26 -6.34 -7.82
N ASP A 159 14.10 -7.42 -7.06
CA ASP A 159 12.90 -7.66 -6.25
C ASP A 159 13.05 -7.14 -4.82
N GLU A 160 14.25 -6.73 -4.42
CA GLU A 160 14.51 -6.20 -3.08
C GLU A 160 15.53 -5.05 -3.10
N LEU A 161 15.32 -4.07 -2.24
CA LEU A 161 16.32 -3.09 -1.83
C LEU A 161 17.08 -3.61 -0.62
N THR A 162 18.35 -3.24 -0.51
CA THR A 162 19.20 -3.51 0.65
C THR A 162 19.61 -2.20 1.29
N ILE A 163 19.26 -2.05 2.57
CA ILE A 163 19.71 -0.95 3.42
C ILE A 163 20.83 -1.47 4.32
N THR A 164 21.94 -0.76 4.38
CA THR A 164 23.04 -1.09 5.29
C THR A 164 23.36 0.08 6.21
N LEU A 165 23.35 -0.17 7.51
CA LEU A 165 23.94 0.71 8.52
C LEU A 165 25.40 0.33 8.70
N THR A 166 26.31 1.29 8.56
CA THR A 166 27.74 1.12 8.83
C THR A 166 28.18 2.09 9.91
N MET A 167 28.60 1.59 11.06
CA MET A 167 29.16 2.40 12.13
C MET A 167 30.59 2.82 11.79
N SER A 168 31.03 3.96 12.35
CA SER A 168 32.43 4.38 12.28
C SER A 168 33.43 3.38 12.90
N SER A 169 32.97 2.45 13.75
CA SER A 169 33.76 1.31 14.24
C SER A 169 34.01 0.23 13.18
N GLY A 170 33.24 0.24 12.09
CA GLY A 170 33.21 -0.79 11.05
C GLY A 170 32.12 -1.85 11.25
N ASP A 171 31.33 -1.78 12.33
CA ASP A 171 30.20 -2.68 12.54
C ASP A 171 29.08 -2.38 11.52
N THR A 172 28.48 -3.43 10.95
CA THR A 172 27.42 -3.29 9.94
C THR A 172 26.15 -4.04 10.33
N SER A 173 25.00 -3.44 10.03
CA SER A 173 23.68 -4.08 10.09
C SER A 173 23.00 -3.94 8.73
N THR A 174 22.26 -4.96 8.30
CA THR A 174 21.63 -4.99 6.98
C THR A 174 20.16 -5.39 7.09
N GLN A 175 19.33 -4.76 6.28
CA GLN A 175 17.90 -5.04 6.15
C GLN A 175 17.50 -5.01 4.68
N THR A 176 16.57 -5.87 4.29
CA THR A 176 16.00 -5.86 2.94
C THR A 176 14.56 -5.37 2.94
N ILE A 177 14.15 -4.72 1.85
CA ILE A 177 12.77 -4.28 1.59
C ILE A 177 12.32 -4.89 0.26
N PRO A 178 11.17 -5.58 0.19
CA PRO A 178 10.63 -6.06 -1.07
C PRO A 178 10.15 -4.91 -1.97
N ILE A 179 10.36 -5.05 -3.28
CA ILE A 179 9.88 -4.13 -4.32
C ILE A 179 8.72 -4.82 -5.07
N ASP A 180 7.53 -4.74 -4.51
CA ASP A 180 6.30 -5.29 -5.11
C ASP A 180 5.65 -4.28 -6.06
N TYR A 181 6.33 -3.96 -7.17
CA TYR A 181 5.83 -3.02 -8.18
C TYR A 181 6.32 -3.38 -9.59
N PRO A 182 5.45 -3.79 -10.51
CA PRO A 182 5.86 -4.32 -11.82
C PRO A 182 6.37 -3.25 -12.79
N ASN A 183 5.85 -2.02 -12.70
CA ASN A 183 6.21 -0.94 -13.62
C ASN A 183 7.50 -0.28 -13.14
N ARG A 184 8.65 -0.91 -13.44
CA ARG A 184 9.98 -0.47 -12.96
C ARG A 184 10.36 0.94 -13.40
N MET A 185 9.73 1.48 -14.45
CA MET A 185 9.98 2.85 -14.89
C MET A 185 9.39 3.90 -13.97
N ASP A 186 8.38 3.57 -13.18
CA ASP A 186 7.72 4.52 -12.28
C ASP A 186 8.63 4.86 -11.10
N GLU A 187 8.40 6.02 -10.50
CA GLU A 187 9.03 6.39 -9.24
C GLU A 187 8.11 6.00 -8.09
N ILE A 188 8.57 5.09 -7.24
CA ILE A 188 7.79 4.58 -6.13
C ILE A 188 8.43 4.95 -4.79
N PRO A 189 7.63 5.36 -3.80
CA PRO A 189 8.12 5.57 -2.45
C PRO A 189 8.44 4.22 -1.79
N TRP A 190 9.42 4.23 -0.88
CA TRP A 190 9.74 3.11 -0.01
C TRP A 190 9.90 3.60 1.43
N GLN A 191 9.63 2.70 2.39
CA GLN A 191 9.90 2.96 3.80
C GLN A 191 10.50 1.72 4.48
N ALA A 192 11.28 1.96 5.53
CA ALA A 192 11.72 0.90 6.44
C ALA A 192 12.03 1.46 7.83
N ASP A 193 11.89 0.62 8.84
CA ASP A 193 12.41 0.91 10.18
C ASP A 193 13.72 0.16 10.37
N LEU A 194 14.84 0.89 10.27
CA LEU A 194 16.19 0.33 10.34
C LEU A 194 16.58 0.08 11.79
N VAL A 195 16.80 -1.17 12.16
CA VAL A 195 17.20 -1.56 13.52
C VAL A 195 18.65 -1.13 13.81
N THR A 196 18.83 -0.32 14.85
CA THR A 196 20.13 0.24 15.26
C THR A 196 20.89 -0.65 16.23
N SER A 197 20.20 -1.60 16.87
CA SER A 197 20.78 -2.49 17.90
C SER A 197 21.49 -1.72 19.03
N GLU A 198 20.90 -0.59 19.47
CA GLU A 198 21.42 0.28 20.54
C GLU A 198 22.82 0.87 20.25
N GLN A 199 23.27 0.82 19.00
CA GLN A 199 24.54 1.41 18.59
C GLN A 199 24.48 2.94 18.71
N THR A 200 25.61 3.56 19.05
CA THR A 200 25.74 5.01 19.20
C THR A 200 27.02 5.53 18.55
N GLY A 201 27.00 6.78 18.11
CA GLY A 201 28.10 7.44 17.42
C GLY A 201 27.80 7.67 15.93
N PRO A 202 28.80 8.19 15.19
CA PRO A 202 28.68 8.43 13.75
C PRO A 202 28.45 7.13 12.99
N ALA A 203 27.50 7.16 12.07
CA ALA A 203 27.11 6.05 11.22
C ALA A 203 26.75 6.52 9.82
N THR A 204 26.76 5.60 8.88
CA THR A 204 26.40 5.82 7.47
C THR A 204 25.30 4.83 7.10
N ILE A 205 24.21 5.32 6.52
CA ILE A 205 23.14 4.50 5.95
C ILE A 205 23.31 4.50 4.44
N SER A 206 23.44 3.33 3.84
CA SER A 206 23.47 3.17 2.39
C SER A 206 22.26 2.40 1.88
N LEU A 207 21.76 2.83 0.72
CA LEU A 207 20.70 2.18 -0.04
C LEU A 207 21.32 1.57 -1.30
N SER A 208 21.04 0.30 -1.56
CA SER A 208 21.56 -0.42 -2.71
C SER A 208 20.58 -1.48 -3.21
N TYR A 209 20.86 -2.05 -4.38
CA TYR A 209 20.24 -3.29 -4.83
C TYR A 209 21.30 -4.21 -5.44
N THR A 210 20.98 -5.50 -5.55
CA THR A 210 21.84 -6.46 -6.25
C THR A 210 21.18 -6.82 -7.57
N ASP A 211 21.90 -6.66 -8.68
CA ASP A 211 21.39 -7.03 -10.01
C ASP A 211 21.46 -8.55 -10.26
N SER A 212 20.96 -8.99 -11.42
CA SER A 212 20.94 -10.39 -11.82
C SER A 212 22.32 -11.04 -11.93
N ASP A 213 23.38 -10.23 -12.11
CA ASP A 213 24.76 -10.69 -12.21
C ASP A 213 25.44 -10.79 -10.82
N GLY A 214 24.73 -10.40 -9.75
CA GLY A 214 25.23 -10.38 -8.39
C GLY A 214 26.06 -9.13 -8.06
N THR A 215 26.01 -8.10 -8.90
CA THR A 215 26.70 -6.83 -8.65
C THR A 215 25.86 -5.96 -7.73
N ILE A 216 26.51 -5.44 -6.68
CA ILE A 216 25.89 -4.47 -5.79
C ILE A 216 25.96 -3.09 -6.44
N ASN A 217 24.80 -2.49 -6.63
CA ASN A 217 24.64 -1.15 -7.17
C ASN A 217 24.19 -0.21 -6.05
N LEU A 218 25.07 0.72 -5.66
CA LEU A 218 24.76 1.76 -4.69
C LEU A 218 23.82 2.79 -5.32
N LEU A 219 22.71 3.08 -4.64
CA LEU A 219 21.73 4.07 -5.05
C LEU A 219 21.96 5.41 -4.34
N ASP A 220 22.10 5.36 -3.01
CA ASP A 220 22.29 6.56 -2.18
C ASP A 220 23.01 6.24 -0.87
N GLU A 221 23.54 7.26 -0.21
CA GLU A 221 24.22 7.18 1.08
C GLU A 221 24.02 8.46 1.90
N VAL A 222 23.73 8.31 3.19
CA VAL A 222 23.58 9.44 4.12
C VAL A 222 24.33 9.17 5.42
N SER A 223 25.10 10.16 5.90
CA SER A 223 25.75 10.08 7.21
C SER A 223 24.87 10.67 8.29
N ILE A 224 24.80 9.98 9.43
CA ILE A 224 24.00 10.37 10.60
C ILE A 224 24.80 10.18 11.89
N VAL A 225 24.24 10.65 13.00
CA VAL A 225 24.74 10.37 14.35
C VAL A 225 23.68 9.62 15.13
N LEU A 226 24.00 8.40 15.56
CA LEU A 226 23.14 7.63 16.45
C LEU A 226 23.39 8.02 17.91
N THR A 227 22.31 8.26 18.65
CA THR A 227 22.33 8.66 20.06
C THR A 227 21.57 7.66 20.92
N ALA A 228 22.03 7.51 22.17
CA ALA A 228 21.29 6.74 23.16
C ALA A 228 19.95 7.43 23.44
N ILE A 229 18.90 6.64 23.68
CA ILE A 229 17.61 7.16 24.14
C ILE A 229 17.84 7.91 25.45
N ALA A 230 17.41 9.16 25.52
CA ALA A 230 17.28 9.83 26.82
C ALA A 230 16.16 9.12 27.58
N GLY A 231 16.53 8.27 28.54
CA GLY A 231 15.61 7.67 29.50
C GLY A 231 14.98 8.69 30.44
#